data_AF-A0AAW1XAD6-F1
#
_entry.id   AF-A0AAW1XAD6-F1
#
_cell.length_a   1.000
_cell.length_b   1.000
_cell.length_c   1.000
_cell.angle_alpha   90.00
_cell.angle_beta   90.00
_cell.angle_gamma   90.00
#
_symmetry.space_group_name_H-M   'P 1'
#
loop_
_entity.id
_entity.type
_entity.pdbx_description
1 polymer ?
#
loop_
_entity_poly.entity_id
_entity_poly.type
_entity_poly.pdbx_seq_one_letter_code
_entity_poly.pdbx_strand_id
1 'polypeptide(L)'
;MGSLAKEIDREVIPFVRVFKDGSVERLLGSPYKAPLLDDPKSGVSSKDVTISKNPLISARLFLPKLDDEQPQKKLPILVYLPWWGFLHRIRLLF
;
A
#
# COMPACT_ATOMS: atom_id res chain seq x y z
N MET A 1 34.37 -8.21 13.65
CA MET A 1 33.92 -7.66 12.35
C MET A 1 32.94 -6.54 12.67
N GLY A 2 33.39 -5.28 12.55
CA GLY A 2 32.59 -4.12 12.96
C GLY A 2 31.42 -3.91 12.00
N SER A 3 30.21 -3.78 12.54
CA SER A 3 29.11 -3.23 11.76
C SER A 3 29.46 -1.79 11.41
N LEU A 4 29.52 -1.46 10.12
CA LEU A 4 29.55 -0.08 9.68
C LEU A 4 28.21 0.55 10.09
N ALA A 5 28.22 1.36 11.15
CA ALA A 5 27.07 2.16 11.51
C ALA A 5 26.77 3.09 10.32
N LYS A 6 25.58 2.93 9.72
CA LYS A 6 25.16 3.80 8.61
C LYS A 6 24.98 5.22 9.13
N GLU A 7 25.63 6.17 8.49
CA GLU A 7 25.54 7.58 8.88
C GLU A 7 24.24 8.19 8.36
N ILE A 8 23.52 8.86 9.26
CA ILE A 8 22.24 9.52 8.96
C ILE A 8 22.54 10.85 8.26
N ASP A 9 21.88 11.07 7.11
CA ASP A 9 21.93 12.35 6.40
C ASP A 9 20.78 13.27 6.84
N ARG A 10 19.54 12.74 6.81
CA ARG A 10 18.33 13.47 7.20
C ARG A 10 17.36 12.54 7.90
N GLU A 11 16.66 13.03 8.91
CA GLU A 11 15.58 12.29 9.54
C GLU A 11 14.38 13.17 9.83
N VAL A 12 13.19 12.55 9.71
CA VAL A 12 11.90 13.14 10.05
C VAL A 12 11.22 12.13 10.96
N ILE A 13 11.55 12.17 12.25
CA ILE A 13 11.00 11.25 13.26
C ILE A 13 9.53 11.60 13.51
N PRO A 14 8.63 10.61 13.65
CA PRO A 14 8.87 9.15 13.64
C PRO A 14 8.72 8.49 12.26
N PHE A 15 8.71 9.24 11.16
CA PHE A 15 8.28 8.74 9.85
C PHE A 15 9.39 8.05 9.04
N VAL A 16 10.49 8.75 8.77
CA VAL A 16 11.51 8.31 7.80
C VAL A 16 12.91 8.75 8.24
N ARG A 17 13.90 7.91 7.95
CA ARG A 17 15.33 8.19 8.07
C ARG A 17 16.01 7.96 6.73
N VAL A 18 16.84 8.90 6.32
CA VAL A 18 17.63 8.87 5.09
C VAL A 18 19.10 8.81 5.47
N PHE A 19 19.81 7.84 4.91
CA PHE A 19 21.24 7.63 5.14
C PHE A 19 22.06 8.25 4.01
N LYS A 20 23.34 8.55 4.29
CA LYS A 20 24.25 9.13 3.30
C LYS A 20 24.53 8.21 2.10
N ASP A 21 24.35 6.91 2.26
CA ASP A 21 24.45 5.92 1.16
C ASP A 21 23.23 5.96 0.22
N GLY A 22 22.27 6.86 0.45
CA GLY A 22 21.02 6.99 -0.30
C GLY A 22 19.94 6.00 0.12
N SER A 23 20.20 5.12 1.08
CA SER A 23 19.17 4.22 1.62
C SER A 23 18.18 4.99 2.48
N VAL A 24 16.93 4.53 2.45
CA VAL A 24 15.82 5.14 3.20
C VAL A 24 15.18 4.07 4.06
N GLU A 25 15.10 4.33 5.36
CA GLU A 25 14.41 3.52 6.34
C GLU A 25 13.07 4.17 6.71
N ARG A 26 12.00 3.40 6.62
CA ARG A 26 10.66 3.82 7.05
C ARG A 26 10.45 3.38 8.50
N LEU A 27 10.47 4.35 9.40
CA LEU A 27 10.34 4.12 10.84
C LEU A 27 8.87 3.93 11.27
N LEU A 28 7.95 4.66 10.65
CA LEU A 28 6.51 4.50 10.86
C LEU A 28 5.82 4.12 9.55
N GLY A 29 5.12 2.99 9.56
CA GLY A 29 4.36 2.51 8.43
C GLY A 29 3.16 1.68 8.84
N SER A 30 2.13 1.70 8.00
CA SER A 30 1.03 0.75 8.12
C SER A 30 1.56 -0.65 7.81
N PRO A 31 1.24 -1.68 8.61
CA PRO A 31 1.60 -3.04 8.28
C PRO A 31 1.00 -3.41 6.92
N TYR A 32 1.77 -4.15 6.12
CA TYR A 32 1.24 -4.68 4.88
C TYR A 32 0.06 -5.61 5.19
N LYS A 33 -1.06 -5.37 4.51
CA LYS A 33 -2.21 -6.27 4.53
C LYS A 33 -2.34 -6.93 3.17
N ALA A 34 -2.23 -8.26 3.13
CA ALA A 34 -2.51 -9.02 1.93
C ALA A 34 -3.97 -8.81 1.49
N PRO A 35 -4.26 -8.86 0.17
CA PRO A 35 -5.64 -8.93 -0.29
C PRO A 35 -6.29 -10.21 0.25
N LEU A 36 -7.55 -10.08 0.67
CA LEU A 36 -8.31 -11.16 1.30
C LEU A 36 -9.69 -11.24 0.65
N LEU A 37 -10.10 -12.46 0.31
CA LEU A 37 -11.46 -12.77 -0.12
C LEU A 37 -12.35 -12.89 1.13
N ASP A 38 -13.50 -12.24 1.10
CA ASP A 38 -14.54 -12.27 2.14
C ASP A 38 -13.99 -12.07 3.55
N ASP A 39 -13.33 -10.92 3.75
CA ASP A 39 -12.76 -10.57 5.07
C ASP A 39 -13.87 -10.64 6.14
N PRO A 40 -13.77 -11.56 7.13
CA PRO A 40 -14.81 -11.77 8.12
C PRO A 40 -15.02 -10.57 9.04
N LYS A 41 -14.07 -9.63 9.08
CA LYS A 41 -14.19 -8.41 9.91
C LYS A 41 -14.91 -7.27 9.19
N SER A 42 -14.62 -7.08 7.90
CA SER A 42 -15.16 -5.95 7.13
C SER A 42 -16.30 -6.34 6.19
N GLY A 43 -16.44 -7.62 5.86
CA GLY A 43 -17.36 -8.10 4.82
C GLY A 43 -16.96 -7.64 3.40
N VAL A 44 -15.72 -7.17 3.22
CA VAL A 44 -15.22 -6.65 1.95
C VAL A 44 -14.16 -7.58 1.39
N SER A 45 -14.34 -7.98 0.14
CA SER A 45 -13.34 -8.70 -0.65
C SER A 45 -12.34 -7.72 -1.25
N SER A 46 -11.06 -8.06 -1.26
CA SER A 46 -10.01 -7.20 -1.83
C SER A 46 -9.08 -7.96 -2.77
N LYS A 47 -8.60 -7.28 -3.82
CA LYS A 47 -7.68 -7.84 -4.82
C LYS A 47 -6.73 -6.79 -5.38
N ASP A 48 -5.47 -7.14 -5.50
CA ASP A 48 -4.47 -6.31 -6.16
C ASP A 48 -4.43 -6.58 -7.67
N VAL A 49 -4.38 -5.51 -8.47
CA VAL A 49 -4.33 -5.56 -9.93
C VAL A 49 -3.23 -4.64 -10.47
N THR A 50 -2.57 -5.07 -11.54
CA THR A 50 -1.62 -4.23 -12.29
C THR A 50 -2.35 -3.63 -13.49
N ILE A 51 -2.39 -2.30 -13.55
CA ILE A 51 -3.05 -1.52 -14.61
C ILE A 51 -2.09 -1.27 -15.77
N SER A 52 -0.84 -0.92 -15.48
CA SER A 52 0.22 -0.77 -16.48
C SER A 52 1.53 -1.34 -15.93
N LYS A 53 2.35 -1.91 -16.81
CA LYS A 53 3.69 -2.39 -16.48
C LYS A 53 4.76 -1.33 -16.76
N ASN A 54 4.48 -0.35 -17.60
CA ASN A 54 5.40 0.74 -17.93
C ASN A 54 4.64 2.05 -18.16
N PRO A 55 4.64 3.00 -17.20
CA PRO A 55 5.18 2.86 -15.84
C PRO A 55 4.40 1.82 -15.02
N LEU A 56 5.00 1.27 -13.97
CA LEU A 56 4.33 0.30 -13.09
C LEU A 56 3.21 1.01 -12.29
N ILE A 57 1.97 0.76 -12.68
CA ILE A 57 0.77 1.27 -12.01
C ILE A 57 -0.04 0.08 -11.55
N SER A 58 -0.36 0.04 -10.27
CA SER A 58 -1.21 -0.99 -9.67
C SER A 58 -2.25 -0.36 -8.76
N ALA A 59 -3.36 -1.05 -8.55
CA ALA A 59 -4.43 -0.63 -7.65
C ALA A 59 -4.94 -1.81 -6.84
N ARG A 60 -5.57 -1.51 -5.71
CA ARG A 60 -6.35 -2.50 -4.95
C ARG A 60 -7.82 -2.24 -5.19
N LEU A 61 -8.53 -3.26 -5.65
CA LEU A 61 -9.98 -3.27 -5.78
C LEU A 61 -10.59 -3.75 -4.47
N PHE A 62 -11.71 -3.15 -4.10
CA PHE A 62 -12.52 -3.53 -2.95
C PHE A 62 -13.95 -3.77 -3.43
N LEU A 63 -14.49 -4.94 -3.09
CA LEU A 63 -15.84 -5.35 -3.43
C LEU A 63 -16.60 -5.60 -2.13
N PRO A 64 -17.61 -4.78 -1.78
CA PRO A 64 -18.46 -5.05 -0.64
C PRO A 64 -19.27 -6.33 -0.89
N LYS A 65 -19.72 -6.97 0.19
CA LYS A 65 -20.67 -8.09 0.11
C LYS A 65 -21.91 -7.64 -0.67
N LEU A 66 -22.24 -8.41 -1.71
CA LEU A 66 -23.46 -8.23 -2.48
C LEU A 66 -24.56 -9.04 -1.81
N ASP A 67 -25.71 -8.43 -1.57
CA ASP A 67 -26.90 -9.15 -1.13
C ASP A 67 -27.55 -9.84 -2.34
N ASP A 68 -27.71 -11.16 -2.25
CA ASP A 68 -28.30 -11.98 -3.31
C ASP A 68 -29.75 -11.59 -3.65
N GLU A 69 -30.42 -10.82 -2.77
CA GLU A 69 -31.78 -10.33 -2.96
C GLU A 69 -31.90 -9.15 -3.95
N GLN A 70 -30.79 -8.51 -4.35
CA GLN A 70 -30.79 -7.40 -5.32
C GLN A 70 -29.71 -7.54 -6.40
N PRO A 71 -29.83 -8.53 -7.32
CA PRO A 71 -28.79 -8.87 -8.30
C PRO A 71 -28.48 -7.79 -9.35
N GLN A 72 -29.25 -6.69 -9.42
CA GLN A 72 -29.09 -5.63 -10.44
C GLN A 72 -28.73 -4.25 -9.86
N LYS A 73 -28.33 -4.17 -8.60
CA LYS A 73 -27.99 -2.88 -8.00
C LYS A 73 -26.63 -2.39 -8.51
N LYS A 74 -26.63 -1.29 -9.26
CA LYS A 74 -25.39 -0.60 -9.66
C LYS A 74 -24.70 -0.08 -8.41
N LEU A 75 -23.43 -0.41 -8.24
CA LEU A 75 -22.60 0.13 -7.17
C LEU A 75 -21.89 1.42 -7.63
N PRO A 76 -21.82 2.46 -6.77
CA PRO A 76 -20.97 3.60 -7.04
C PRO A 76 -19.50 3.18 -7.02
N ILE A 77 -18.70 3.77 -7.90
CA ILE A 77 -17.24 3.55 -7.94
C ILE A 77 -16.57 4.70 -7.20
N LEU A 78 -15.86 4.38 -6.12
CA LEU A 78 -15.01 5.31 -5.39
C LEU A 78 -13.54 5.10 -5.80
N VAL A 79 -12.93 6.13 -6.36
CA VAL A 79 -11.49 6.14 -6.65
C VAL A 79 -10.77 6.89 -5.54
N TYR A 80 -10.10 6.15 -4.65
CA TYR A 80 -9.31 6.73 -3.56
C TYR A 80 -7.84 6.81 -3.96
N LEU A 81 -7.31 8.04 -4.00
CA LEU A 81 -5.89 8.33 -4.23
C LEU A 81 -5.24 8.70 -2.88
N PRO A 82 -4.31 7.89 -2.35
CA PRO A 82 -3.70 8.17 -1.05
C PRO A 82 -2.95 9.51 -1.07
N TRP A 83 -3.33 10.42 -0.18
CA TRP A 83 -2.70 11.75 -0.06
C TRP A 83 -1.37 11.72 0.72
N TRP A 84 -1.08 10.62 1.43
CA TRP A 84 0.06 10.49 2.35
C TRP A 84 1.41 10.24 1.67
N GLY A 85 1.68 11.04 0.64
CA GLY A 85 3.01 11.29 0.15
C GLY A 85 3.46 10.33 -0.93
N PHE A 86 4.01 10.93 -1.98
CA PHE A 86 4.88 10.36 -2.99
C PHE A 86 6.04 9.49 -2.43
N LEU A 87 6.18 9.33 -1.10
CA LEU A 87 7.07 8.40 -0.40
C LEU A 87 6.48 6.99 -0.14
N HIS A 88 5.17 6.78 -0.31
CA HIS A 88 4.53 5.51 0.04
C HIS A 88 4.03 4.73 -1.17
N ARG A 89 4.82 4.66 -2.25
CA ARG A 89 4.83 3.48 -3.13
C ARG A 89 6.01 3.50 -4.11
N ILE A 90 7.18 3.05 -3.67
CA ILE A 90 8.24 2.61 -4.58
C ILE A 90 8.72 1.22 -4.14
N ARG A 91 8.20 0.22 -4.87
CA ARG A 91 8.91 -0.94 -5.45
C ARG A 91 9.21 -2.21 -4.59
N LEU A 92 8.68 -3.31 -5.16
CA LEU A 92 9.14 -4.71 -5.29
C LEU A 92 9.62 -5.50 -4.07
N LEU A 93 8.92 -6.61 -3.82
CA LEU A 93 9.47 -7.97 -3.84
C LEU A 93 8.40 -8.89 -4.45
N PHE A 94 8.87 -9.90 -5.19
CA PHE A 94 8.12 -10.81 -6.07
C PHE A 94 6.95 -11.53 -5.39
#